data_AF-A0A7W1EQA8-F1
#
_entry.id   AF-A0A7W1EQA8-F1
#
_cell.length_a   1.000
_cell.length_b   1.000
_cell.length_c   1.000
_cell.angle_alpha   90.00
_cell.angle_beta   90.00
_cell.angle_gamma   90.00
#
_symmetry.space_group_name_H-M   'P 1'
#
loop_
_entity.id
_entity.type
_entity.pdbx_description
1 polymer ?
#
loop_
_entity_poly.entity_id
_entity_poly.type
_entity_poly.pdbx_seq_one_letter_code
_entity_poly.pdbx_strand_id
1 'polypeptide(L)'
;MTVASHWPEHDHLEIGSSRLLASLDALTRAHPHARKRLVGPDINFGRELLVTLARRTGGWIGWEATNLHAIAQSLAFLSLAQRDVRVADDVTINALVNRALTRAIESGRIGKHFAALAPGLGFRKTVRDSLLELRTAGIVADELRSAVTKDSPAYDLPAVLIEYEQLLESEKLADPAAVFRVAIESFAGEAPFVLDGVIAIAPSRIARGLPGTLTTLLLAHGARLLDADEARTSQVLANGGITADFFSAATPSDELREIARRVIAEKRRWDDVEIVATDLDTYGVALDALCQRLGVGATMLEGIPLSRTRIGRALDRWLAWLDDGLPADILRQALEAGEISAPGSDL
;
A
#
# COMPACT_ATOMS: atom_id res chain seq x y z
N MET A 1 29.94 -29.91 38.47
CA MET A 1 28.62 -29.25 38.43
C MET A 1 28.52 -28.55 37.10
N THR A 2 28.02 -29.26 36.10
CA THR A 2 27.95 -28.80 34.72
C THR A 2 26.48 -28.51 34.45
N VAL A 3 26.13 -27.23 34.31
CA VAL A 3 24.77 -26.83 33.98
C VAL A 3 24.57 -27.16 32.51
N ALA A 4 23.86 -28.25 32.24
CA ALA A 4 23.40 -28.60 30.91
C ALA A 4 22.40 -27.52 30.45
N SER A 5 22.80 -26.70 29.49
CA SER A 5 21.90 -25.83 28.73
C SER A 5 21.06 -26.70 27.80
N HIS A 6 20.00 -27.28 28.34
CA HIS A 6 18.99 -27.97 27.56
C HIS A 6 18.10 -26.89 26.93
N TRP A 7 18.48 -26.42 25.74
CA TRP A 7 17.55 -25.76 24.85
C TRP A 7 16.46 -26.78 24.53
N PRO A 8 15.17 -26.48 24.75
CA PRO A 8 14.12 -27.41 24.35
C PRO A 8 14.26 -27.61 22.83
N GLU A 9 14.34 -28.88 22.41
CA GLU A 9 14.16 -29.24 21.01
C GLU A 9 12.92 -28.52 20.52
N HIS A 10 13.12 -27.62 19.55
CA HIS A 10 12.02 -26.95 18.90
C HIS A 10 11.15 -28.05 18.30
N ASP A 11 9.99 -28.30 18.91
CA ASP A 11 8.88 -28.95 18.23
C ASP A 11 8.73 -28.18 16.92
N HIS A 12 9.20 -28.80 15.85
CA HIS A 12 8.90 -28.38 14.50
C HIS A 12 7.38 -28.42 14.45
N LEU A 13 6.76 -27.25 14.55
CA LEU A 13 5.36 -27.09 14.22
C LEU A 13 5.21 -27.56 12.78
N GLU A 14 4.91 -28.85 12.61
CA GLU A 14 4.26 -29.41 11.43
C GLU A 14 2.85 -28.81 11.38
N ILE A 15 2.79 -27.50 11.12
CA ILE A 15 1.61 -26.85 10.59
C ILE A 15 1.79 -26.95 9.08
N GLY A 16 0.90 -27.74 8.46
CA GLY A 16 0.87 -28.08 7.05
C GLY A 16 1.38 -26.94 6.15
N SER A 17 2.46 -27.26 5.44
CA SER A 17 3.28 -26.37 4.63
C SER A 17 2.45 -25.43 3.77
N SER A 18 2.48 -24.13 4.07
CA SER A 18 1.94 -23.11 3.16
C SER A 18 2.49 -23.36 1.75
N ARG A 19 1.60 -23.55 0.78
CA ARG A 19 1.95 -23.79 -0.62
C ARG A 19 2.74 -22.62 -1.19
N LEU A 20 2.46 -21.41 -0.72
CA LEU A 20 3.20 -20.21 -1.08
C LEU A 20 4.66 -20.29 -0.65
N LEU A 21 4.92 -20.64 0.61
CA LEU A 21 6.28 -20.79 1.12
C LEU A 21 7.00 -21.98 0.46
N ALA A 22 6.28 -23.09 0.22
CA ALA A 22 6.84 -24.23 -0.49
C ALA A 22 7.24 -23.89 -1.94
N SER A 23 6.42 -23.08 -2.63
CA SER A 23 6.70 -22.62 -4.00
C SER A 23 7.90 -21.66 -4.04
N LEU A 24 8.02 -20.76 -3.05
CA LEU A 24 9.19 -19.90 -2.88
C LEU A 24 10.48 -20.69 -2.62
N ASP A 25 10.42 -21.69 -1.73
CA ASP A 25 11.55 -22.58 -1.46
C ASP A 25 11.95 -23.40 -2.69
N ALA A 26 10.97 -23.94 -3.41
CA ALA A 26 11.23 -24.67 -4.66
C ALA A 26 11.93 -23.80 -5.71
N LEU A 27 11.51 -22.53 -5.88
CA LEU A 27 12.21 -21.58 -6.76
C LEU A 27 13.61 -21.25 -6.27
N THR A 28 13.80 -21.14 -4.96
CA THR A 28 15.11 -20.89 -4.35
C THR A 28 16.07 -22.05 -4.65
N ARG A 29 15.61 -23.29 -4.49
CA ARG A 29 16.40 -24.49 -4.79
C ARG A 29 16.66 -24.67 -6.29
N ALA A 30 15.69 -24.34 -7.14
CA ALA A 30 15.86 -24.41 -8.59
C ALA A 30 16.83 -23.35 -9.14
N HIS A 31 16.95 -22.20 -8.46
CA HIS A 31 17.79 -21.08 -8.88
C HIS A 31 18.63 -20.51 -7.71
N PRO A 32 19.62 -21.24 -7.17
CA PRO A 32 20.28 -20.88 -5.91
C PRO A 32 21.00 -19.52 -5.92
N HIS A 33 21.62 -19.15 -7.04
CA HIS A 33 22.45 -17.95 -7.16
C HIS A 33 21.87 -16.88 -8.10
N ALA A 34 20.78 -17.20 -8.81
CA ALA A 34 20.17 -16.24 -9.73
C ALA A 34 19.47 -15.12 -8.95
N ARG A 35 19.38 -13.95 -9.57
CA ARG A 35 18.47 -12.91 -9.07
C ARG A 35 17.02 -13.38 -9.23
N LYS A 36 16.19 -13.12 -8.20
CA LYS A 36 14.79 -13.51 -8.08
C LYS A 36 14.01 -12.30 -7.58
N ARG A 37 12.99 -11.87 -8.32
CA ARG A 37 12.11 -10.77 -7.92
C ARG A 37 10.77 -11.34 -7.47
N LEU A 38 10.37 -11.05 -6.24
CA LEU A 38 9.05 -11.37 -5.71
C LEU A 38 8.13 -10.17 -5.91
N VAL A 39 7.20 -10.29 -6.86
CA VAL A 39 6.18 -9.29 -7.15
C VAL A 39 5.00 -9.50 -6.21
N GLY A 40 4.84 -8.61 -5.24
CA GLY A 40 3.73 -8.57 -4.29
C GLY A 40 2.81 -7.35 -4.51
N PRO A 41 1.76 -7.22 -3.69
CA PRO A 41 0.93 -6.01 -3.64
C PRO A 41 1.75 -4.79 -3.21
N ASP A 42 2.69 -4.98 -2.28
CA ASP A 42 3.63 -3.98 -1.82
C ASP A 42 4.96 -4.63 -1.39
N ILE A 43 5.95 -3.80 -1.09
CA ILE A 43 7.31 -4.25 -0.74
C ILE A 43 7.34 -4.90 0.64
N ASN A 44 6.52 -4.45 1.59
CA ASN A 44 6.48 -4.99 2.95
C ASN A 44 5.91 -6.41 2.95
N PHE A 45 4.84 -6.67 2.21
CA PHE A 45 4.33 -8.02 1.98
C PHE A 45 5.43 -8.96 1.49
N GLY A 46 6.19 -8.55 0.47
CA GLY A 46 7.29 -9.35 -0.06
C GLY A 46 8.40 -9.57 0.98
N ARG A 47 8.75 -8.55 1.76
CA ARG A 47 9.75 -8.66 2.84
C ARG A 47 9.33 -9.65 3.90
N GLU A 48 8.08 -9.60 4.38
CA GLU A 48 7.58 -10.52 5.40
C GLU A 48 7.59 -11.98 4.93
N LEU A 49 7.19 -12.23 3.68
CA LEU A 49 7.29 -13.56 3.09
C LEU A 49 8.73 -14.05 3.00
N LEU A 50 9.66 -13.19 2.61
CA LEU A 50 11.07 -13.54 2.50
C LEU A 50 11.73 -13.74 3.87
N VAL A 51 11.37 -12.96 4.89
CA VAL A 51 11.81 -13.19 6.29
C VAL A 51 11.29 -14.55 6.78
N THR A 52 10.03 -14.86 6.51
CA THR A 52 9.43 -16.14 6.87
C THR A 52 10.11 -17.31 6.17
N LEU A 53 10.41 -17.16 4.86
CA LEU A 53 11.18 -18.14 4.11
C LEU A 53 12.57 -18.37 4.71
N ALA A 54 13.30 -17.30 5.06
CA ALA A 54 14.62 -17.38 5.65
C ALA A 54 14.59 -18.09 7.02
N ARG A 55 13.61 -17.77 7.87
CA ARG A 55 13.42 -18.44 9.17
C ARG A 55 13.20 -19.95 9.02
N ARG A 56 12.52 -20.39 7.95
CA ARG A 56 12.21 -21.81 7.70
C ARG A 56 13.35 -22.58 7.03
N THR A 57 14.08 -21.95 6.12
CA THR A 57 15.11 -22.60 5.28
C THR A 57 16.53 -22.37 5.76
N GLY A 58 16.72 -21.51 6.77
CA GLY A 58 18.02 -21.06 7.25
C GLY A 58 18.58 -19.85 6.48
N GLY A 59 17.94 -19.45 5.37
CA GLY A 59 18.29 -18.27 4.59
C GLY A 59 18.01 -18.43 3.10
N TRP A 60 18.19 -17.36 2.35
CA TRP A 60 18.08 -17.36 0.89
C TRP A 60 19.05 -16.36 0.27
N ILE A 61 19.32 -16.52 -1.03
CA ILE A 61 20.20 -15.63 -1.81
C ILE A 61 19.46 -15.11 -3.04
N GLY A 62 19.63 -13.82 -3.31
CA GLY A 62 19.22 -13.19 -4.56
C GLY A 62 17.73 -12.85 -4.67
N TRP A 63 16.95 -12.91 -3.59
CA TRP A 63 15.57 -12.40 -3.61
C TRP A 63 15.48 -10.89 -3.38
N GLU A 64 14.58 -10.25 -4.11
CA GLU A 64 14.20 -8.86 -3.92
C GLU A 64 12.68 -8.73 -3.94
N ALA A 65 12.11 -8.10 -2.90
CA ALA A 65 10.70 -7.75 -2.89
C ALA A 65 10.45 -6.54 -3.80
N THR A 66 9.46 -6.64 -4.67
CA THR A 66 9.06 -5.58 -5.60
C THR A 66 7.55 -5.61 -5.84
N ASN A 67 7.03 -4.67 -6.62
CA ASN A 67 5.63 -4.60 -7.02
C ASN A 67 5.50 -4.26 -8.51
N LEU A 68 4.29 -4.36 -9.06
CA LEU A 68 4.04 -4.10 -10.47
C LEU A 68 4.39 -2.66 -10.88
N HIS A 69 4.19 -1.69 -9.99
CA HIS A 69 4.50 -0.29 -10.27
C HIS A 69 6.02 -0.06 -10.43
N ALA A 70 6.84 -0.64 -9.57
CA ALA A 70 8.30 -0.55 -9.66
C ALA A 70 8.85 -1.22 -10.93
N ILE A 71 8.26 -2.36 -11.33
CA ILE A 71 8.57 -3.00 -12.62
C ILE A 71 8.19 -2.08 -13.78
N ALA A 72 6.98 -1.50 -13.75
CA ALA A 72 6.52 -0.57 -14.78
C ALA A 72 7.43 0.66 -14.89
N GLN A 73 7.83 1.26 -13.76
CA GLN A 73 8.78 2.37 -13.76
C GLN A 73 10.10 2.00 -14.41
N SER A 74 10.63 0.81 -14.11
CA SER A 74 11.90 0.33 -14.70
C SER A 74 11.79 0.14 -16.21
N LEU A 75 10.68 -0.45 -16.68
CA LEU A 75 10.40 -0.65 -18.11
C LEU A 75 10.09 0.65 -18.85
N ALA A 76 9.47 1.63 -18.19
CA ALA A 76 9.12 2.91 -18.80
C ALA A 76 10.27 3.92 -18.80
N PHE A 77 11.31 3.69 -17.99
CA PHE A 77 12.35 4.66 -17.69
C PHE A 77 13.01 5.26 -18.94
N LEU A 78 13.51 4.42 -19.86
CA LEU A 78 14.23 4.89 -21.04
C LEU A 78 13.30 5.67 -21.99
N SER A 79 12.11 5.14 -22.26
CA SER A 79 11.10 5.78 -23.11
C SER A 79 10.61 7.12 -22.56
N LEU A 80 10.39 7.22 -21.24
CA LEU A 80 10.01 8.47 -20.59
C LEU A 80 11.15 9.50 -20.67
N ALA A 81 12.39 9.09 -20.40
CA ALA A 81 13.56 9.95 -20.48
C ALA A 81 13.79 10.50 -21.90
N GLN A 82 13.65 9.66 -22.94
CA GLN A 82 13.77 10.08 -24.34
C GLN A 82 12.69 11.09 -24.76
N ARG A 83 11.49 11.00 -24.16
CA ARG A 83 10.36 11.91 -24.40
C ARG A 83 10.43 13.17 -23.52
N ASP A 84 11.45 13.31 -22.67
CA ASP A 84 11.57 14.38 -21.67
C ASP A 84 10.35 14.46 -20.73
N VAL A 85 9.76 13.29 -20.40
CA VAL A 85 8.59 13.17 -19.52
C VAL A 85 9.04 12.67 -18.15
N ARG A 86 8.65 13.37 -17.09
CA ARG A 86 9.00 13.01 -15.70
C ARG A 86 7.83 12.34 -15.01
N VAL A 87 8.09 11.39 -14.12
CA VAL A 87 7.04 10.83 -13.25
C VAL A 87 6.62 11.88 -12.23
N ALA A 88 5.32 12.15 -12.14
CA ALA A 88 4.76 13.09 -11.17
C ALA A 88 4.67 12.45 -9.78
N ASP A 89 4.97 13.23 -8.75
CA ASP A 89 4.71 12.85 -7.36
C ASP A 89 3.23 13.05 -6.99
N ASP A 90 2.81 12.49 -5.85
CA ASP A 90 1.42 12.53 -5.41
C ASP A 90 0.91 13.96 -5.17
N VAL A 91 1.78 14.86 -4.70
CA VAL A 91 1.43 16.28 -4.46
C VAL A 91 1.13 16.98 -5.78
N THR A 92 1.98 16.75 -6.78
CA THR A 92 1.82 17.27 -8.14
C THR A 92 0.56 16.71 -8.78
N ILE A 93 0.32 15.40 -8.68
CA ILE A 93 -0.91 14.77 -9.18
C ILE A 93 -2.15 15.39 -8.53
N ASN A 94 -2.14 15.56 -7.21
CA ASN A 94 -3.23 16.21 -6.47
C ASN A 94 -3.49 17.64 -6.96
N ALA A 95 -2.44 18.43 -7.16
CA ALA A 95 -2.55 19.79 -7.68
C ALA A 95 -3.11 19.82 -9.11
N LEU A 96 -2.65 18.93 -9.98
CA LEU A 96 -3.09 18.82 -11.37
C LEU A 96 -4.56 18.41 -11.48
N VAL A 97 -5.01 17.44 -10.68
CA VAL A 97 -6.43 17.03 -10.67
C VAL A 97 -7.32 18.19 -10.21
N ASN A 98 -6.92 18.91 -9.16
CA ASN A 98 -7.66 20.08 -8.70
C ASN A 98 -7.74 21.15 -9.80
N ARG A 99 -6.63 21.41 -10.50
CA ARG A 99 -6.59 22.37 -11.61
C ARG A 99 -7.43 21.92 -12.80
N ALA A 100 -7.42 20.62 -13.12
CA ALA A 100 -8.25 20.04 -14.17
C ALA A 100 -9.74 20.20 -13.85
N LEU A 101 -10.15 19.96 -12.59
CA LEU A 101 -11.51 20.18 -12.13
C LEU A 101 -11.92 21.65 -12.30
N THR A 102 -11.08 22.59 -11.86
CA THR A 102 -11.34 24.03 -12.03
C THR A 102 -11.50 24.40 -13.51
N ARG A 103 -10.58 23.98 -14.38
CA ARG A 103 -10.65 24.26 -15.83
C ARG A 103 -11.89 23.66 -16.47
N ALA A 104 -12.27 22.44 -16.08
CA ALA A 104 -13.47 21.80 -16.58
C ALA A 104 -14.73 22.61 -16.21
N ILE A 105 -14.81 23.11 -14.96
CA ILE A 105 -15.91 23.97 -14.51
C ILE A 105 -15.92 25.30 -15.29
N GLU A 106 -14.77 25.96 -15.43
CA GLU A 106 -14.63 27.23 -16.17
C GLU A 106 -14.99 27.09 -17.66
N SER A 107 -14.72 25.93 -18.26
CA SER A 107 -15.06 25.64 -19.65
C SER A 107 -16.57 25.49 -19.92
N GLY A 108 -17.41 25.46 -18.87
CA GLY A 108 -18.86 25.28 -18.98
C GLY A 108 -19.30 23.88 -19.39
N ARG A 109 -18.39 22.90 -19.40
CA ARG A 109 -18.66 21.50 -19.78
C ARG A 109 -19.15 20.63 -18.62
N ILE A 110 -19.20 21.18 -17.40
CA ILE A 110 -19.60 20.50 -16.18
C ILE A 110 -21.00 20.95 -15.75
N GLY A 111 -21.83 20.00 -15.33
CA GLY A 111 -23.15 20.27 -14.78
C GLY A 111 -23.13 21.16 -13.52
N LYS A 112 -24.15 22.01 -13.35
CA LYS A 112 -24.25 22.95 -12.20
C LYS A 112 -24.19 22.26 -10.84
N HIS A 113 -24.80 21.08 -10.72
CA HIS A 113 -24.81 20.32 -9.46
C HIS A 113 -23.40 19.82 -9.10
N PHE A 114 -22.69 19.25 -10.07
CA PHE A 114 -21.32 18.79 -9.90
C PHE A 114 -20.38 19.95 -9.57
N ALA A 115 -20.51 21.08 -10.26
CA ALA A 115 -19.74 22.29 -9.99
C ALA A 115 -19.98 22.84 -8.57
N ALA A 116 -21.20 22.76 -8.05
CA ALA A 116 -21.54 23.23 -6.70
C ALA A 116 -20.87 22.41 -5.59
N LEU A 117 -20.51 21.15 -5.85
CA LEU A 117 -19.82 20.26 -4.89
C LEU A 117 -18.30 20.48 -4.87
N ALA A 118 -17.74 21.14 -5.90
CA ALA A 118 -16.30 21.33 -6.07
C ALA A 118 -15.56 21.99 -4.89
N PRO A 119 -16.17 22.87 -4.05
CA PRO A 119 -15.50 23.40 -2.86
C PRO A 119 -15.23 22.34 -1.78
N GLY A 120 -15.97 21.23 -1.74
CA GLY A 120 -15.85 20.21 -0.71
C GLY A 120 -14.59 19.36 -0.85
N LEU A 121 -13.77 19.27 0.21
CA LEU A 121 -12.55 18.45 0.23
C LEU A 121 -12.83 16.96 -0.05
N GLY A 122 -13.89 16.41 0.56
CA GLY A 122 -14.29 15.02 0.33
C GLY A 122 -14.66 14.76 -1.14
N PHE A 123 -15.36 15.70 -1.77
CA PHE A 123 -15.73 15.59 -3.19
C PHE A 123 -14.49 15.64 -4.10
N ARG A 124 -13.56 16.58 -3.86
CA ARG A 124 -12.30 16.65 -4.61
C ARG A 124 -11.48 15.36 -4.49
N LYS A 125 -11.42 14.79 -3.28
CA LYS A 125 -10.79 13.49 -3.05
C LYS A 125 -11.47 12.39 -3.88
N THR A 126 -12.79 12.28 -3.84
CA THR A 126 -13.54 11.29 -4.62
C THR A 126 -13.33 11.45 -6.13
N VAL A 127 -13.36 12.68 -6.65
CA VAL A 127 -13.09 12.96 -8.07
C VAL A 127 -11.68 12.52 -8.45
N ARG A 128 -10.68 12.85 -7.64
CA ARG A 128 -9.30 12.40 -7.84
C ARG A 128 -9.18 10.88 -7.86
N ASP A 129 -9.67 10.22 -6.82
CA ASP A 129 -9.55 8.78 -6.67
C ASP A 129 -10.24 8.07 -7.86
N SER A 130 -11.42 8.57 -8.27
CA SER A 130 -12.13 8.09 -9.46
C SER A 130 -11.34 8.29 -10.76
N LEU A 131 -10.74 9.47 -10.97
CA LEU A 131 -9.93 9.76 -12.16
C LEU A 131 -8.72 8.83 -12.26
N LEU A 132 -7.98 8.68 -11.16
CA LEU A 132 -6.79 7.83 -11.11
C LEU A 132 -7.14 6.36 -11.29
N GLU A 133 -8.27 5.91 -10.73
CA GLU A 133 -8.76 4.54 -10.91
C GLU A 133 -9.18 4.26 -12.36
N LEU A 134 -9.97 5.15 -12.97
CA LEU A 134 -10.36 5.06 -14.39
C LEU A 134 -9.14 4.98 -15.30
N ARG A 135 -8.15 5.86 -15.08
CA ARG A 135 -6.91 5.86 -15.86
C ARG A 135 -6.10 4.58 -15.67
N THR A 136 -5.98 4.10 -14.43
CA THR A 136 -5.29 2.83 -14.12
C THR A 136 -6.01 1.63 -14.73
N ALA A 137 -7.34 1.68 -14.81
CA ALA A 137 -8.16 0.72 -15.54
C ALA A 137 -7.93 0.76 -17.06
N GLY A 138 -7.28 1.82 -17.57
CA GLY A 138 -7.04 2.05 -19.00
C GLY A 138 -8.18 2.75 -19.71
N ILE A 139 -9.18 3.27 -18.98
CA ILE A 139 -10.38 3.89 -19.53
C ILE A 139 -10.07 5.32 -19.96
N VAL A 140 -10.36 5.65 -21.22
CA VAL A 140 -10.21 7.02 -21.75
C VAL A 140 -11.54 7.79 -21.71
N ALA A 141 -11.47 9.12 -21.86
CA ALA A 141 -12.64 9.99 -21.72
C ALA A 141 -13.79 9.66 -22.70
N ASP A 142 -13.47 9.26 -23.93
CA ASP A 142 -14.49 8.93 -24.94
C ASP A 142 -15.23 7.60 -24.63
N GLU A 143 -14.50 6.61 -24.11
CA GLU A 143 -15.08 5.35 -23.63
C GLU A 143 -16.00 5.61 -22.44
N LEU A 144 -15.53 6.39 -21.45
CA LEU A 144 -16.32 6.75 -20.28
C LEU A 144 -17.58 7.50 -20.70
N ARG A 145 -17.45 8.51 -21.57
CA ARG A 145 -18.59 9.29 -22.09
C ARG A 145 -19.65 8.42 -22.76
N SER A 146 -19.23 7.38 -23.46
CA SER A 146 -20.14 6.45 -24.14
C SER A 146 -20.81 5.46 -23.18
N ALA A 147 -20.18 5.18 -22.04
CA ALA A 147 -20.68 4.23 -21.04
C ALA A 147 -21.61 4.86 -19.98
N VAL A 148 -21.59 6.18 -19.80
CA VAL A 148 -22.34 6.86 -18.73
C VAL A 148 -23.59 7.57 -19.25
N THR A 149 -24.69 7.45 -18.49
CA THR A 149 -25.93 8.19 -18.75
C THR A 149 -25.89 9.57 -18.08
N LYS A 150 -26.78 10.49 -18.48
CA LYS A 150 -26.88 11.85 -17.92
C LYS A 150 -27.16 11.90 -16.42
N ASP A 151 -27.82 10.88 -15.90
CA ASP A 151 -28.17 10.80 -14.47
C ASP A 151 -27.06 10.16 -13.62
N SER A 152 -25.97 9.71 -14.26
CA SER A 152 -24.85 9.09 -13.56
C SER A 152 -24.00 10.13 -12.83
N PRO A 153 -23.54 9.86 -11.60
CA PRO A 153 -22.58 10.73 -10.90
C PRO A 153 -21.25 10.86 -11.65
N ALA A 154 -20.95 9.95 -12.58
CA ALA A 154 -19.76 9.96 -13.41
C ALA A 154 -19.91 10.78 -14.71
N TYR A 155 -21.10 11.32 -15.00
CA TYR A 155 -21.40 11.97 -16.28
C TYR A 155 -20.44 13.13 -16.62
N ASP A 156 -20.03 13.89 -15.61
CA ASP A 156 -19.14 15.05 -15.77
C ASP A 156 -17.64 14.68 -15.73
N LEU A 157 -17.28 13.48 -15.29
CA LEU A 157 -15.88 13.03 -15.17
C LEU A 157 -15.10 13.01 -16.50
N PRO A 158 -15.68 12.66 -17.67
CA PRO A 158 -14.97 12.76 -18.95
C PRO A 158 -14.39 14.14 -19.22
N ALA A 159 -15.09 15.22 -18.84
CA ALA A 159 -14.59 16.57 -19.06
C ALA A 159 -13.38 16.88 -18.15
N VAL A 160 -13.41 16.44 -16.90
CA VAL A 160 -12.27 16.58 -15.97
C VAL A 160 -11.08 15.73 -16.44
N LEU A 161 -11.34 14.52 -16.94
CA LEU A 161 -10.31 13.62 -17.44
C LEU A 161 -9.57 14.19 -18.66
N ILE A 162 -10.30 14.80 -19.60
CA ILE A 162 -9.70 15.48 -20.76
C ILE A 162 -8.77 16.62 -20.32
N GLU A 163 -9.24 17.48 -19.42
CA GLU A 163 -8.41 18.58 -18.90
C GLU A 163 -7.18 18.02 -18.19
N TYR A 164 -7.33 16.97 -17.38
CA TYR A 164 -6.22 16.33 -16.66
C TYR A 164 -5.16 15.75 -17.61
N GLU A 165 -5.59 15.07 -18.68
CA GLU A 165 -4.68 14.53 -19.71
C GLU A 165 -3.91 15.62 -20.44
N GLN A 166 -4.59 16.71 -20.81
CA GLN A 166 -3.95 17.87 -21.43
C GLN A 166 -2.94 18.52 -20.48
N LEU A 167 -3.24 18.57 -19.17
CA LEU A 167 -2.30 19.10 -18.19
C LEU A 167 -1.04 18.23 -18.09
N LEU A 168 -1.19 16.91 -18.01
CA LEU A 168 -0.06 15.97 -17.99
C LEU A 168 0.83 16.13 -19.22
N GLU A 169 0.23 16.23 -20.41
CA GLU A 169 0.96 16.45 -21.66
C GLU A 169 1.70 17.80 -21.67
N SER A 170 0.99 18.89 -21.31
CA SER A 170 1.56 20.24 -21.33
C SER A 170 2.73 20.43 -20.35
N GLU A 171 2.69 19.73 -19.21
CA GLU A 171 3.75 19.79 -18.20
C GLU A 171 4.81 18.70 -18.34
N LYS A 172 4.68 17.83 -19.36
CA LYS A 172 5.55 16.66 -19.57
C LYS A 172 5.64 15.78 -18.34
N LEU A 173 4.49 15.42 -17.79
CA LEU A 173 4.36 14.61 -16.61
C LEU A 173 3.66 13.28 -16.91
N ALA A 174 4.15 12.21 -16.28
CA ALA A 174 3.54 10.89 -16.28
C ALA A 174 2.97 10.58 -14.90
N ASP A 175 1.66 10.35 -14.85
CA ASP A 175 1.00 9.76 -13.68
C ASP A 175 1.21 8.24 -13.65
N PRO A 176 0.80 7.53 -12.58
CA PRO A 176 0.98 6.07 -12.50
C PRO A 176 0.39 5.31 -13.69
N ALA A 177 -0.76 5.74 -14.21
CA ALA A 177 -1.36 5.13 -15.40
C ALA A 177 -0.51 5.33 -16.66
N ALA A 178 0.02 6.54 -16.89
CA ALA A 178 0.95 6.79 -18.00
C ALA A 178 2.23 5.95 -17.88
N VAL A 179 2.76 5.77 -16.67
CA VAL A 179 3.92 4.88 -16.44
C VAL A 179 3.61 3.44 -16.87
N PHE A 180 2.47 2.87 -16.44
CA PHE A 180 2.08 1.54 -16.89
C PHE A 180 1.87 1.46 -18.40
N ARG A 181 1.24 2.47 -19.01
CA ARG A 181 1.00 2.52 -20.44
C ARG A 181 2.31 2.51 -21.24
N VAL A 182 3.26 3.38 -20.88
CA VAL A 182 4.58 3.45 -21.51
C VAL A 182 5.37 2.16 -21.29
N ALA A 183 5.28 1.55 -20.10
CA ALA A 183 5.90 0.25 -19.82
C ALA A 183 5.36 -0.86 -20.71
N ILE A 184 4.03 -0.91 -20.93
CA ILE A 184 3.37 -1.88 -21.81
C ILE A 184 3.79 -1.65 -23.26
N GLU A 185 3.77 -0.40 -23.73
CA GLU A 185 4.20 -0.02 -25.09
C GLU A 185 5.65 -0.39 -25.37
N SER A 186 6.54 -0.19 -24.39
CA SER A 186 7.98 -0.42 -24.52
C SER A 186 8.42 -1.84 -24.16
N PHE A 187 7.48 -2.69 -23.69
CA PHE A 187 7.79 -3.97 -23.06
C PHE A 187 8.70 -4.85 -23.92
N ALA A 188 8.40 -5.01 -25.21
CA ALA A 188 9.16 -5.88 -26.09
C ALA A 188 10.62 -5.43 -26.30
N GLY A 189 10.87 -4.11 -26.28
CA GLY A 189 12.21 -3.55 -26.42
C GLY A 189 13.01 -3.56 -25.12
N GLU A 190 12.35 -3.31 -23.99
CA GLU A 190 13.01 -3.09 -22.70
C GLU A 190 13.12 -4.36 -21.85
N ALA A 191 12.16 -5.29 -21.95
CA ALA A 191 12.10 -6.48 -21.09
C ALA A 191 13.39 -7.32 -21.09
N PRO A 192 14.07 -7.59 -22.24
CA PRO A 192 15.31 -8.37 -22.24
C PRO A 192 16.46 -7.76 -21.42
N PHE A 193 16.44 -6.44 -21.21
CA PHE A 193 17.49 -5.71 -20.48
C PHE A 193 17.11 -5.41 -19.03
N VAL A 194 15.81 -5.24 -18.77
CA VAL A 194 15.29 -4.84 -17.45
C VAL A 194 14.88 -6.05 -16.60
N LEU A 195 14.30 -7.08 -17.22
CA LEU A 195 13.69 -8.23 -16.55
C LEU A 195 14.65 -9.44 -16.48
N ASP A 196 15.84 -9.21 -15.94
CA ASP A 196 16.83 -10.26 -15.69
C ASP A 196 16.44 -11.21 -14.55
N GLY A 197 16.80 -12.49 -14.68
CA GLY A 197 16.57 -13.49 -13.64
C GLY A 197 15.15 -14.02 -13.57
N VAL A 198 14.74 -14.49 -12.39
CA VAL A 198 13.43 -15.13 -12.18
C VAL A 198 12.44 -14.11 -11.62
N ILE A 199 11.25 -14.04 -12.20
CA ILE A 199 10.16 -13.23 -11.68
C ILE A 199 9.12 -14.18 -11.11
N ALA A 200 8.83 -14.03 -9.81
CA ALA A 200 7.80 -14.76 -9.11
C ALA A 200 6.68 -13.79 -8.74
N ILE A 201 5.44 -14.10 -9.12
CA ILE A 201 4.28 -13.28 -8.83
C ILE A 201 3.53 -13.93 -7.68
N ALA A 202 3.39 -13.22 -6.56
CA ALA A 202 2.61 -13.68 -5.43
C ALA A 202 1.13 -13.85 -5.83
N PRO A 203 0.40 -14.79 -5.21
CA PRO A 203 -1.04 -14.95 -5.44
C PRO A 203 -1.80 -13.83 -4.71
N SER A 204 -1.64 -12.60 -5.18
CA SER A 204 -2.37 -11.43 -4.67
C SER A 204 -3.70 -11.26 -5.40
N ARG A 205 -4.50 -10.27 -4.98
CA ARG A 205 -5.73 -9.88 -5.71
C ARG A 205 -5.43 -9.69 -7.20
N ILE A 206 -6.36 -10.16 -8.05
CA ILE A 206 -6.25 -10.09 -9.51
C ILE A 206 -6.04 -8.64 -9.95
N ALA A 207 -4.86 -8.35 -10.49
CA ALA A 207 -4.59 -7.07 -11.13
C ALA A 207 -5.49 -6.93 -12.37
N ARG A 208 -6.11 -5.75 -12.53
CA ARG A 208 -6.97 -5.42 -13.69
C ARG A 208 -6.42 -4.20 -14.41
N GLY A 209 -7.01 -3.86 -15.57
CA GLY A 209 -6.59 -2.70 -16.34
C GLY A 209 -5.15 -2.78 -16.82
N LEU A 210 -4.42 -1.67 -16.73
CA LEU A 210 -3.02 -1.58 -17.15
C LEU A 210 -2.12 -2.50 -16.29
N PRO A 211 -2.19 -2.54 -14.95
CA PRO A 211 -1.45 -3.52 -14.15
C PRO A 211 -1.73 -4.98 -14.53
N GLY A 212 -2.98 -5.32 -14.84
CA GLY A 212 -3.36 -6.67 -15.30
C GLY A 212 -2.78 -7.02 -16.68
N THR A 213 -2.74 -6.03 -17.58
CA THR A 213 -2.09 -6.17 -18.89
C THR A 213 -0.59 -6.42 -18.74
N LEU A 214 0.09 -5.64 -17.90
CA LEU A 214 1.52 -5.87 -17.59
C LEU A 214 1.74 -7.25 -16.97
N THR A 215 0.88 -7.69 -16.05
CA THR A 215 0.95 -9.04 -15.46
C THR A 215 0.89 -10.12 -16.54
N THR A 216 0.00 -9.97 -17.52
CA THR A 216 -0.13 -10.91 -18.64
C THR A 216 1.15 -10.94 -19.48
N LEU A 217 1.76 -9.78 -19.76
CA LEU A 217 3.03 -9.70 -20.48
C LEU A 217 4.19 -10.33 -19.69
N LEU A 218 4.25 -10.12 -18.38
CA LEU A 218 5.25 -10.76 -17.51
C LEU A 218 5.13 -12.28 -17.53
N LEU A 219 3.91 -12.82 -17.43
CA LEU A 219 3.67 -14.25 -17.53
C LEU A 219 4.09 -14.81 -18.90
N ALA A 220 3.75 -14.11 -19.98
CA ALA A 220 4.19 -14.48 -21.33
C ALA A 220 5.72 -14.41 -21.50
N HIS A 221 6.40 -13.53 -20.77
CA HIS A 221 7.85 -13.41 -20.71
C HIS A 221 8.53 -14.47 -19.82
N GLY A 222 7.76 -15.29 -19.11
CA GLY A 222 8.27 -16.38 -18.28
C GLY A 222 8.24 -16.12 -16.77
N ALA A 223 7.56 -15.07 -16.31
CA ALA A 223 7.24 -14.93 -14.89
C ALA A 223 6.40 -16.12 -14.41
N ARG A 224 6.61 -16.53 -13.16
CA ARG A 224 5.94 -17.67 -12.55
C ARG A 224 4.96 -17.20 -11.49
N LEU A 225 3.71 -17.62 -11.61
CA LEU A 225 2.75 -17.46 -10.53
C LEU A 225 3.11 -18.43 -9.41
N LEU A 226 3.20 -17.93 -8.18
CA LEU A 226 3.42 -18.76 -7.00
C LEU A 226 2.12 -19.46 -6.61
N ASP A 227 2.27 -20.67 -6.07
CA ASP A 227 1.12 -21.44 -5.59
C ASP A 227 0.50 -20.77 -4.36
N ALA A 228 -0.82 -20.70 -4.33
CA ALA A 228 -1.57 -20.25 -3.17
C ALA A 228 -2.09 -21.45 -2.38
N ASP A 229 -2.20 -21.28 -1.07
CA ASP A 229 -3.10 -22.10 -0.29
C ASP A 229 -4.52 -21.87 -0.85
N GLU A 230 -5.14 -22.90 -1.42
CA GLU A 230 -6.50 -22.75 -1.93
C GLU A 230 -7.41 -22.38 -0.77
N ALA A 231 -8.31 -21.41 -0.98
CA ALA A 231 -9.34 -21.04 -0.02
C ALA A 231 -10.40 -22.16 0.10
N ARG A 232 -9.99 -23.35 0.54
CA ARG A 232 -10.89 -24.41 0.96
C ARG A 232 -11.03 -24.34 2.47
N THR A 233 -11.61 -23.24 2.94
CA THR A 233 -12.02 -23.05 4.33
C THR A 233 -12.78 -24.28 4.82
N SER A 234 -13.60 -24.90 3.96
CA SER A 234 -14.40 -26.09 4.26
C SER A 234 -13.58 -27.37 4.52
N GLN A 235 -12.44 -27.57 3.85
CA GLN A 235 -11.66 -28.81 3.93
C GLN A 235 -10.57 -28.74 5.01
N VAL A 236 -10.00 -27.54 5.24
CA VAL A 236 -9.02 -27.32 6.32
C VAL A 236 -9.70 -27.30 7.70
N LEU A 237 -10.89 -26.71 7.81
CA LEU A 237 -11.71 -26.79 9.03
C LEU A 237 -12.15 -28.24 9.32
N ALA A 238 -12.49 -29.02 8.29
CA ALA A 238 -12.87 -30.42 8.44
C ALA A 238 -11.73 -31.33 8.91
N ASN A 239 -10.47 -30.95 8.65
CA ASN A 239 -9.28 -31.69 9.07
C ASN A 239 -8.76 -31.26 10.46
N GLY A 240 -9.47 -30.38 11.18
CA GLY A 240 -9.12 -29.99 12.56
C GLY A 240 -7.82 -29.20 12.72
N GLY A 241 -7.23 -28.70 11.63
CA GLY A 241 -5.94 -28.01 11.65
C GLY A 241 -5.99 -26.53 12.00
N ILE A 242 -7.18 -25.94 12.16
CA ILE A 242 -7.38 -24.54 12.54
C ILE A 242 -8.27 -24.49 13.77
N THR A 243 -7.72 -24.01 14.89
CA THR A 243 -8.48 -23.65 16.09
C THR A 243 -8.89 -22.19 15.99
N ALA A 244 -10.18 -21.90 16.13
CA ALA A 244 -10.70 -20.54 16.14
C ALA A 244 -11.41 -20.27 17.46
N ASP A 245 -10.94 -19.26 18.19
CA ASP A 245 -11.54 -18.80 19.43
C ASP A 245 -12.08 -17.38 19.26
N PHE A 246 -13.32 -17.17 19.69
CA PHE A 246 -13.99 -15.88 19.62
C PHE A 246 -14.11 -15.27 21.02
N PHE A 247 -13.99 -13.95 21.12
CA PHE A 247 -14.25 -13.21 22.35
C PHE A 247 -14.80 -11.83 22.03
N SER A 248 -15.30 -11.14 23.06
CA SER A 248 -15.80 -9.78 22.96
C SER A 248 -15.17 -8.93 24.05
N ALA A 249 -14.83 -7.68 23.74
CA ALA A 249 -14.41 -6.70 24.73
C ALA A 249 -15.12 -5.35 24.50
N ALA A 250 -15.01 -4.43 25.46
CA ALA A 250 -15.75 -3.17 25.43
C ALA A 250 -15.10 -2.11 24.51
N THR A 251 -13.79 -2.19 24.29
CA THR A 251 -13.03 -1.24 23.48
C THR A 251 -11.90 -1.94 22.70
N PRO A 252 -11.40 -1.35 21.59
CA PRO A 252 -10.22 -1.87 20.88
C PRO A 252 -9.00 -2.07 21.78
N SER A 253 -8.82 -1.20 22.79
CA SER A 253 -7.75 -1.35 23.78
C SER A 253 -7.96 -2.56 24.69
N ASP A 254 -9.20 -2.91 25.05
CA ASP A 254 -9.50 -4.11 25.82
C ASP A 254 -9.29 -5.38 24.99
N GLU A 255 -9.60 -5.34 23.70
CA GLU A 255 -9.33 -6.45 22.77
C GLU A 255 -7.84 -6.73 22.65
N LEU A 256 -7.02 -5.70 22.44
CA LEU A 256 -5.57 -5.85 22.35
C LEU A 256 -4.95 -6.35 23.66
N ARG A 257 -5.47 -5.90 24.82
CA ARG A 257 -5.03 -6.45 26.12
C ARG A 257 -5.41 -7.92 26.27
N GLU A 258 -6.57 -8.33 25.78
CA GLU A 258 -6.97 -9.73 25.79
C GLU A 258 -6.07 -10.58 24.88
N ILE A 259 -5.74 -10.09 23.68
CA ILE A 259 -4.76 -10.72 22.81
C ILE A 259 -3.42 -10.90 23.55
N ALA A 260 -2.90 -9.84 24.17
CA ALA A 260 -1.65 -9.93 24.93
C ALA A 260 -1.71 -10.94 26.09
N ARG A 261 -2.85 -11.04 26.80
CA ARG A 261 -3.05 -12.05 27.85
C ARG A 261 -2.98 -13.47 27.29
N ARG A 262 -3.60 -13.73 26.13
CA ARG A 262 -3.59 -15.04 25.47
C ARG A 262 -2.20 -15.43 25.02
N VAL A 263 -1.46 -14.53 24.38
CA VAL A 263 -0.07 -14.75 23.97
C VAL A 263 0.80 -15.20 25.15
N ILE A 264 0.66 -14.51 26.30
CA ILE A 264 1.40 -14.84 27.52
C ILE A 264 0.94 -16.18 28.11
N ALA A 265 -0.38 -16.42 28.20
CA ALA A 265 -0.94 -17.64 28.79
C ALA A 265 -0.57 -18.90 27.97
N GLU A 266 -0.59 -18.79 26.65
CA GLU A 266 -0.19 -19.86 25.72
C GLU A 266 1.33 -19.96 25.54
N LYS A 267 2.10 -19.04 26.12
CA LYS A 267 3.57 -18.96 25.99
C LYS A 267 4.04 -18.89 24.52
N ARG A 268 3.31 -18.15 23.69
CA ARG A 268 3.67 -17.89 22.29
C ARG A 268 4.80 -16.86 22.23
N ARG A 269 5.66 -16.96 21.22
CA ARG A 269 6.61 -15.89 20.91
C ARG A 269 5.87 -14.74 20.26
N TRP A 270 6.23 -13.50 20.60
CA TRP A 270 5.65 -12.32 19.94
C TRP A 270 5.87 -12.32 18.42
N ASP A 271 6.98 -12.88 17.96
CA ASP A 271 7.31 -13.07 16.54
C ASP A 271 6.35 -14.01 15.79
N ASP A 272 5.56 -14.82 16.50
CA ASP A 272 4.63 -15.80 15.93
C ASP A 272 3.18 -15.29 15.98
N VAL A 273 2.96 -14.03 16.39
CA VAL A 273 1.65 -13.42 16.57
C VAL A 273 1.46 -12.31 15.54
N GLU A 274 0.40 -12.44 14.74
CA GLU A 274 -0.02 -11.41 13.79
C GLU A 274 -1.41 -10.89 14.16
N ILE A 275 -1.58 -9.56 14.12
CA ILE A 275 -2.84 -8.89 14.43
C ILE A 275 -3.32 -8.19 13.16
N VAL A 276 -4.49 -8.61 12.67
CA VAL A 276 -5.14 -8.01 11.50
C VAL A 276 -6.36 -7.23 11.97
N ALA A 277 -6.41 -5.94 11.62
CA ALA A 277 -7.50 -5.05 11.96
C ALA A 277 -8.02 -4.30 10.73
N THR A 278 -9.30 -3.96 10.72
CA THR A 278 -9.93 -3.20 9.62
C THR A 278 -9.76 -1.69 9.77
N ASP A 279 -9.57 -1.21 11.00
CA ASP A 279 -9.30 0.19 11.32
C ASP A 279 -7.88 0.28 11.90
N LEU A 280 -6.92 0.47 11.00
CA LEU A 280 -5.50 0.47 11.33
C LEU A 280 -5.11 1.69 12.18
N ASP A 281 -5.81 2.82 12.03
CA ASP A 281 -5.55 4.01 12.84
C ASP A 281 -5.96 3.76 14.30
N THR A 282 -7.17 3.27 14.54
CA THR A 282 -7.63 3.01 15.91
C THR A 282 -6.83 1.90 16.59
N TYR A 283 -6.67 0.76 15.93
CA TYR A 283 -5.97 -0.39 16.52
C TYR A 283 -4.45 -0.19 16.57
N GLY A 284 -3.86 0.40 15.54
CA GLY A 284 -2.43 0.69 15.50
C GLY A 284 -2.03 1.60 16.67
N VAL A 285 -2.80 2.66 16.91
CA VAL A 285 -2.57 3.56 18.04
C VAL A 285 -2.68 2.88 19.39
N ALA A 286 -3.73 2.08 19.59
CA ALA A 286 -3.93 1.37 20.84
C ALA A 286 -2.84 0.30 21.07
N LEU A 287 -2.38 -0.35 20.00
CA LEU A 287 -1.33 -1.37 20.05
C LEU A 287 0.03 -0.76 20.37
N ASP A 288 0.41 0.36 19.74
CA ASP A 288 1.67 1.06 20.05
C ASP A 288 1.74 1.45 21.53
N ALA A 289 0.67 2.07 22.06
CA ALA A 289 0.60 2.45 23.46
C ALA A 289 0.69 1.24 24.41
N LEU A 290 0.07 0.11 24.05
CA LEU A 290 0.16 -1.13 24.81
C LEU A 290 1.57 -1.71 24.78
N CYS A 291 2.21 -1.75 23.61
CA CYS A 291 3.55 -2.29 23.41
C CYS A 291 4.60 -1.47 24.16
N GLN A 292 4.53 -0.14 24.10
CA GLN A 292 5.40 0.76 24.88
C GLN A 292 5.28 0.52 26.38
N ARG A 293 4.05 0.33 26.89
CA ARG A 293 3.81 0.01 28.31
C ARG A 293 4.36 -1.35 28.72
N LEU A 294 4.31 -2.34 27.82
CA LEU A 294 4.77 -3.71 28.09
C LEU A 294 6.26 -3.90 27.80
N GLY A 295 6.93 -2.95 27.16
CA GLY A 295 8.32 -3.08 26.72
C GLY A 295 8.49 -4.12 25.61
N VAL A 296 7.47 -4.34 24.78
CA VAL A 296 7.47 -5.31 23.69
C VAL A 296 7.59 -4.56 22.37
N GLY A 297 8.42 -5.07 21.45
CA GLY A 297 8.52 -4.54 20.10
C GLY A 297 7.31 -4.97 19.26
N ALA A 298 6.76 -4.05 18.47
CA ALA A 298 5.75 -4.34 17.47
C ALA A 298 6.09 -3.68 16.14
N THR A 299 5.77 -4.37 15.05
CA THR A 299 5.92 -3.86 13.69
C THR A 299 4.55 -3.57 13.12
N MET A 300 4.35 -2.37 12.58
CA MET A 300 3.11 -1.95 11.95
C MET A 300 3.32 -1.82 10.45
N LEU A 301 2.41 -2.41 9.66
CA LEU A 301 2.52 -2.43 8.21
C LEU A 301 2.47 -1.01 7.59
N GLU A 302 1.61 -0.14 8.13
CA GLU A 302 1.38 1.24 7.65
C GLU A 302 2.02 2.33 8.54
N GLY A 303 2.79 1.92 9.57
CA GLY A 303 3.37 2.86 10.55
C GLY A 303 2.32 3.44 11.51
N ILE A 304 2.67 4.57 12.14
CA ILE A 304 1.80 5.31 13.07
C ILE A 304 1.52 6.69 12.45
N PRO A 305 0.29 7.23 12.54
CA PRO A 305 -0.04 8.54 11.99
C PRO A 305 0.90 9.65 12.48
N LEU A 306 1.37 10.49 11.56
CA LEU A 306 2.28 11.60 11.87
C LEU A 306 1.69 12.55 12.92
N SER A 307 0.37 12.75 12.89
CA SER A 307 -0.40 13.53 13.87
C SER A 307 -0.26 13.05 15.33
N ARG A 308 0.38 11.90 15.58
CA ARG A 308 0.74 11.44 16.93
C ARG A 308 2.15 11.82 17.37
N THR A 309 3.00 12.23 16.45
CA THR A 309 4.31 12.78 16.80
C THR A 309 4.14 14.22 17.31
N ARG A 310 5.08 14.69 18.13
CA ARG A 310 5.10 16.11 18.57
C ARG A 310 5.10 17.06 17.37
N ILE A 311 5.91 16.74 16.36
CA ILE A 311 6.04 17.54 15.15
C ILE A 311 4.77 17.55 14.31
N GLY A 312 4.07 16.42 14.18
CA GLY A 312 2.81 16.35 13.44
C GLY A 312 1.70 17.14 14.10
N ARG A 313 1.52 17.01 15.43
CA ARG A 313 0.54 17.85 16.15
C ARG A 313 0.85 19.34 16.05
N ALA A 314 2.13 19.71 16.21
CA ALA A 314 2.56 21.09 16.07
C ALA A 314 2.26 21.63 14.65
N LEU A 315 2.49 20.83 13.61
CA LEU A 315 2.18 21.17 12.23
C LEU A 315 0.66 21.32 12.00
N ASP A 316 -0.15 20.36 12.46
CA ASP A 316 -1.62 20.42 12.33
C ASP A 316 -2.19 21.68 13.00
N ARG A 317 -1.73 21.99 14.21
CA ARG A 317 -2.13 23.23 14.90
C ARG A 317 -1.65 24.49 14.21
N TRP A 318 -0.43 24.47 13.66
CA TRP A 318 0.10 25.62 12.92
C TRP A 318 -0.71 25.89 11.66
N LEU A 319 -1.09 24.85 10.91
CA LEU A 319 -1.95 24.97 9.73
C LEU A 319 -3.35 25.46 10.10
N ALA A 320 -3.96 24.92 11.17
CA ALA A 320 -5.25 25.40 11.67
C ALA A 320 -5.18 26.87 12.12
N TRP A 321 -4.09 27.27 12.77
CA TRP A 321 -3.86 28.66 13.17
C TRP A 321 -3.81 29.61 11.95
N LEU A 322 -3.18 29.19 10.85
CA LEU A 322 -3.17 29.97 9.61
C LEU A 322 -4.56 30.07 8.97
N ASP A 323 -5.31 28.96 8.93
CA ASP A 323 -6.63 28.88 8.29
C ASP A 323 -7.70 29.69 9.04
N ASP A 324 -7.66 29.64 10.39
CA ASP A 324 -8.62 30.32 11.26
C ASP A 324 -8.33 31.83 11.46
N GLY A 325 -7.37 32.40 10.70
CA GLY A 325 -7.07 33.83 10.77
C GLY A 325 -6.21 34.23 11.98
N LEU A 326 -5.28 33.37 12.37
CA LEU A 326 -4.27 33.59 13.41
C LEU A 326 -4.80 33.75 14.86
N PRO A 327 -5.77 32.95 15.34
CA PRO A 327 -6.32 33.09 16.68
C PRO A 327 -5.31 32.75 17.78
N ALA A 328 -5.24 33.56 18.83
CA ALA A 328 -4.30 33.38 19.94
C ALA A 328 -4.52 32.08 20.73
N ASP A 329 -5.76 31.57 20.80
CA ASP A 329 -6.10 30.36 21.56
C ASP A 329 -5.43 29.09 21.02
N ILE A 330 -5.25 28.97 19.70
CA ILE A 330 -4.62 27.79 19.10
C ILE A 330 -3.14 27.73 19.51
N LEU A 331 -2.43 28.87 19.50
CA LEU A 331 -1.04 28.97 19.96
C LEU A 331 -0.91 28.67 21.46
N ARG A 332 -1.83 29.21 22.28
CA ARG A 332 -1.85 28.93 23.72
C ARG A 332 -1.98 27.44 23.99
N GLN A 333 -2.93 26.77 23.35
CA GLN A 333 -3.12 25.33 23.52
C GLN A 333 -1.90 24.52 23.01
N ALA A 334 -1.24 24.97 21.94
CA ALA A 334 -0.03 24.31 21.43
C ALA A 334 1.14 24.41 22.43
N LEU A 335 1.29 25.55 23.12
CA LEU A 335 2.27 25.74 24.20
C LEU A 335 1.92 24.88 25.42
N GLU A 336 0.65 24.87 25.85
CA GLU A 336 0.18 24.07 26.99
C GLU A 336 0.36 22.56 26.75
N ALA A 337 0.17 22.11 25.51
CA ALA A 337 0.38 20.72 25.11
C ALA A 337 1.87 20.34 24.93
N GLY A 338 2.80 21.29 25.09
CA GLY A 338 4.23 21.10 24.90
C GLY A 338 4.62 20.80 23.44
N GLU A 339 3.74 21.11 22.49
CA GLU A 339 3.96 20.82 21.07
C GLU A 339 4.96 21.82 20.47
N ILE A 340 4.85 23.09 20.86
CA ILE A 340 5.78 24.17 20.53
C ILE A 340 6.38 24.76 21.81
N SER A 341 7.57 25.36 21.69
CA SER A 341 8.26 26.04 22.80
C SER A 341 8.40 27.52 22.48
N ALA A 342 8.33 28.37 23.51
CA ALA A 342 8.61 29.80 23.35
C ALA A 342 10.11 30.01 23.11
N PRO A 343 10.52 31.03 22.33
CA PRO A 343 11.94 31.35 22.17
C PRO A 343 12.59 31.62 23.53
N GLY A 344 13.68 30.91 23.84
CA GLY A 344 14.40 31.04 25.11
C GLY A 344 13.79 30.28 26.31
N SER A 345 12.77 29.45 26.07
CA SER A 345 12.34 28.44 27.05
C SER A 345 13.13 27.15 26.83
N ASP A 346 14.18 26.95 27.64
CA ASP A 346 14.88 25.67 27.72
C ASP A 346 14.01 24.68 28.51
N LEU A 347 13.41 23.73 27.79
CA LEU A 347 12.91 22.45 28.32
C LEU A 347 13.57 21.32 27.54
#